data_AF-J4J2Q1-F1
#
_entry.id   AF-J4J2Q1-F1
#
_cell.length_a   1.000
_cell.length_b   1.000
_cell.length_c   1.000
_cell.angle_alpha   90.00
_cell.angle_beta   90.00
_cell.angle_gamma   90.00
#
_symmetry.space_group_name_H-M   'P 1'
#
loop_
_entity.id
_entity.type
_entity.pdbx_description
1 polymer ?
#
loop_
_entity_poly.entity_id
_entity_poly.type
_entity_poly.pdbx_seq_one_letter_code
_entity_poly.pdbx_strand_id
1 'polypeptide(L)'
;MDIHAKEFSKSFRGFDENEVNDFLNEVMQAYASTLDENEHLRAELAREREKVEDFRRIEQSVRETLVVAQKTAEDTMTNAKQNADHTLELAAKEAQNLRREATLQAKAQLDEAADKVRAVVAEYERLVREKHQFLRRMKGNVQAELALIEDAIAEMPDMVDEKKAKSLVEAEGKQSEEDV
;
A
#
# COMPACT_ATOMS: atom_id res chain seq x y z
N MET A 1 -58.42 -11.87 70.77
CA MET A 1 -59.20 -13.12 70.61
C MET A 1 -59.52 -13.62 71.99
N ASP A 2 -60.80 -13.74 72.32
CA ASP A 2 -61.31 -13.88 73.69
C ASP A 2 -61.53 -15.34 74.09
N ILE A 3 -60.48 -16.17 73.97
CA ILE A 3 -60.50 -17.48 74.66
C ILE A 3 -60.51 -17.25 76.18
N HIS A 4 -59.82 -16.20 76.65
CA HIS A 4 -59.79 -15.76 78.04
C HIS A 4 -61.15 -15.28 78.60
N ALA A 5 -62.03 -14.73 77.76
CA ALA A 5 -63.33 -14.21 78.19
C ALA A 5 -64.49 -15.19 77.93
N LYS A 6 -64.17 -16.45 77.57
CA LYS A 6 -65.19 -17.43 77.23
C LYS A 6 -65.73 -18.10 78.50
N GLU A 7 -66.91 -17.66 78.93
CA GLU A 7 -67.65 -18.33 80.02
C GLU A 7 -68.53 -19.46 79.47
N PHE A 8 -68.53 -20.60 80.17
CA PHE A 8 -69.37 -21.75 79.86
C PHE A 8 -70.56 -21.83 80.84
N SER A 9 -71.75 -22.18 80.34
CA SER A 9 -72.94 -22.37 81.17
C SER A 9 -72.83 -23.61 82.06
N LYS A 10 -73.16 -23.49 83.35
CA LYS A 10 -73.11 -24.61 84.31
C LYS A 10 -74.33 -25.54 84.15
N SER A 11 -74.08 -26.85 84.15
CA SER A 11 -75.09 -27.93 84.02
C SER A 11 -74.92 -28.93 85.18
N PHE A 12 -76.01 -29.57 85.63
CA PHE A 12 -76.02 -30.54 86.73
C PHE A 12 -75.08 -31.75 86.51
N ARG A 13 -74.69 -32.01 85.26
CA ARG A 13 -73.56 -32.86 84.86
C ARG A 13 -72.75 -32.12 83.80
N GLY A 14 -71.44 -31.94 84.03
CA GLY A 14 -70.53 -31.21 83.15
C GLY A 14 -69.07 -31.56 83.44
N PHE A 15 -68.16 -31.06 82.61
CA PHE A 15 -66.72 -31.20 82.80
C PHE A 15 -66.23 -30.36 83.97
N ASP A 16 -65.10 -30.75 84.58
CA ASP A 16 -64.46 -29.99 85.65
C ASP A 16 -63.96 -28.65 85.10
N GLU A 17 -64.36 -27.56 85.76
CA GLU A 17 -64.03 -26.19 85.36
C GLU A 17 -62.52 -25.92 85.41
N ASN A 18 -61.78 -26.55 86.33
CA ASN A 18 -60.32 -26.40 86.44
C ASN A 18 -59.61 -27.11 85.29
N GLU A 19 -60.00 -28.36 84.99
CA GLU A 19 -59.40 -29.16 83.91
C GLU A 19 -59.65 -28.53 82.53
N VAL A 20 -60.86 -27.97 82.33
CA VAL A 20 -61.20 -27.21 81.12
C VAL A 20 -60.36 -25.92 81.01
N ASN A 21 -60.17 -25.18 82.11
CA ASN A 21 -59.35 -23.96 82.11
C ASN A 21 -57.86 -24.25 81.84
N ASP A 22 -57.32 -25.33 82.41
CA ASP A 22 -55.94 -25.75 82.15
C ASP A 22 -55.74 -26.13 80.67
N PHE A 23 -56.69 -26.89 80.09
CA PHE A 23 -56.66 -27.21 78.66
C PHE A 23 -56.81 -25.96 77.77
N LEU A 24 -57.66 -25.00 78.14
CA LEU A 24 -57.79 -23.73 77.42
C LEU A 24 -56.51 -22.90 77.46
N ASN A 25 -55.76 -22.94 78.57
CA ASN A 25 -54.44 -22.30 78.67
C ASN A 25 -53.42 -22.95 77.72
N GLU A 26 -53.38 -24.29 77.65
CA GLU A 26 -52.54 -25.02 76.69
C GLU A 26 -52.91 -24.69 75.23
N VAL A 27 -54.21 -24.67 74.91
CA VAL A 27 -54.72 -24.29 73.59
C VAL A 27 -54.32 -22.86 73.24
N MET A 28 -54.42 -21.92 74.19
CA MET A 28 -53.98 -20.54 73.97
C MET A 28 -52.48 -20.44 73.69
N GLN A 29 -51.64 -21.15 74.43
CA GLN A 29 -50.19 -21.16 74.17
C GLN A 29 -49.86 -21.75 72.80
N ALA A 30 -50.44 -22.90 72.46
CA ALA A 30 -50.22 -23.53 71.15
C ALA A 30 -50.71 -22.63 70.00
N TYR A 31 -51.85 -21.96 70.18
CA TYR A 31 -52.40 -21.06 69.18
C TYR A 31 -51.54 -19.78 69.02
N ALA A 32 -51.06 -19.20 70.12
CA ALA A 32 -50.15 -18.06 70.10
C ALA A 32 -48.83 -18.42 69.40
N SER A 33 -48.24 -19.58 69.73
CA SER A 33 -47.04 -20.10 69.05
C SER A 33 -47.27 -20.29 67.55
N THR A 34 -48.42 -20.83 67.16
CA THR A 34 -48.77 -21.03 65.74
C THR A 34 -48.94 -19.70 65.00
N LEU A 35 -49.51 -18.69 65.65
CA LEU A 35 -49.66 -17.35 65.09
C LEU A 35 -48.31 -16.67 64.86
N ASP A 36 -47.42 -16.73 65.84
CA ASP A 36 -46.07 -16.17 65.75
C ASP A 36 -45.26 -16.86 64.64
N GLU A 37 -45.34 -18.19 64.57
CA GLU A 37 -44.72 -18.97 63.48
C GLU A 37 -45.33 -18.61 62.12
N ASN A 38 -46.65 -18.39 62.03
CA ASN A 38 -47.29 -17.96 60.79
C ASN A 38 -46.82 -16.57 60.33
N GLU A 39 -46.69 -15.62 61.26
CA GLU A 39 -46.16 -14.29 60.97
C GLU A 39 -44.70 -14.36 60.53
N HIS A 40 -43.88 -15.17 61.22
CA HIS A 40 -42.49 -15.41 60.85
C HIS A 40 -42.37 -15.99 59.43
N LEU A 41 -43.10 -17.07 59.14
CA LEU A 41 -43.10 -17.70 57.82
C LEU A 41 -43.60 -16.76 56.71
N ARG A 42 -44.60 -15.91 57.00
CA ARG A 42 -45.06 -14.89 56.05
C ARG A 42 -43.99 -13.84 55.77
N ALA A 43 -43.27 -13.40 56.80
CA ALA A 43 -42.18 -12.44 56.65
C ALA A 43 -41.03 -13.04 55.83
N GLU A 44 -40.66 -14.30 56.10
CA GLU A 44 -39.65 -15.02 55.32
C GLU A 44 -40.07 -15.20 53.85
N LEU A 45 -41.32 -15.60 53.61
CA LEU A 45 -41.86 -15.75 52.27
C LEU A 45 -41.85 -14.43 51.50
N ALA A 46 -42.18 -13.31 52.15
CA ALA A 46 -42.14 -11.99 51.54
C ALA A 46 -40.70 -11.62 51.15
N ARG A 47 -39.74 -11.80 52.07
CA ARG A 47 -38.31 -11.56 51.82
C ARG A 47 -37.78 -12.41 50.66
N GLU A 48 -38.15 -13.69 50.61
CA GLU A 48 -37.64 -14.59 49.57
C GLU A 48 -38.26 -14.31 48.21
N ARG A 49 -39.54 -13.89 48.17
CA ARG A 49 -40.18 -13.40 46.94
C ARG A 49 -39.49 -12.15 46.41
N GLU A 50 -39.12 -11.22 47.27
CA GLU A 50 -38.38 -10.02 46.88
C GLU A 50 -37.03 -10.38 46.25
N LYS A 51 -36.27 -11.29 46.86
CA LYS A 51 -35.00 -11.78 46.28
C LYS A 51 -35.20 -12.44 44.92
N VAL A 52 -36.26 -13.24 44.74
CA VAL A 52 -36.56 -13.86 43.45
C VAL A 52 -36.83 -12.81 42.38
N GLU A 53 -37.56 -11.74 42.72
CA GLU A 53 -37.79 -10.62 41.80
C GLU A 53 -36.49 -9.87 41.47
N ASP A 54 -35.60 -9.67 42.45
CA ASP A 54 -34.26 -9.11 42.20
C ASP A 54 -33.44 -9.98 41.25
N PHE A 55 -33.40 -11.30 41.48
CA PHE A 55 -32.69 -12.21 40.60
C PHE A 55 -33.27 -12.22 39.19
N ARG A 56 -34.60 -12.15 39.03
CA ARG A 56 -35.24 -12.01 37.71
C ARG A 56 -34.85 -10.74 37.00
N ARG A 57 -34.81 -9.60 37.72
CA ARG A 57 -34.35 -8.32 37.15
C ARG A 57 -32.89 -8.40 36.69
N ILE A 58 -32.03 -8.99 37.51
CA ILE A 58 -30.61 -9.18 37.17
C ILE A 58 -30.47 -10.11 35.95
N GLU A 59 -31.18 -11.23 35.93
CA GLU A 59 -31.19 -12.17 34.80
C GLU A 59 -31.60 -11.47 33.50
N GLN A 60 -32.67 -10.68 33.54
CA GLN A 60 -33.12 -9.91 32.39
C GLN A 60 -32.05 -8.92 31.91
N SER A 61 -31.45 -8.15 32.83
CA SER A 61 -30.40 -7.18 32.49
C SER A 61 -29.16 -7.86 31.89
N VAL A 62 -28.76 -9.01 32.43
CA VAL A 62 -27.64 -9.81 31.89
C VAL A 62 -27.97 -10.33 30.50
N ARG A 63 -29.20 -10.81 30.28
CA ARG A 63 -29.65 -11.29 28.96
C ARG A 63 -29.67 -10.18 27.93
N GLU A 64 -30.19 -9.00 28.27
CA GLU A 64 -30.16 -7.82 27.40
C GLU A 64 -28.71 -7.40 27.09
N THR A 65 -27.85 -7.38 28.10
CA THR A 65 -26.42 -7.07 27.93
C THR A 65 -25.73 -8.06 27.01
N LEU A 66 -26.00 -9.36 27.13
CA LEU A 66 -25.44 -10.39 26.26
C LEU A 66 -25.88 -10.21 24.80
N VAL A 67 -27.16 -9.89 24.57
CA VAL A 67 -27.68 -9.61 23.22
C VAL A 67 -27.01 -8.39 22.61
N VAL A 68 -26.84 -7.31 23.39
CA VAL A 68 -26.14 -6.10 22.93
C VAL A 68 -24.67 -6.39 22.65
N ALA A 69 -23.99 -7.15 23.51
CA ALA A 69 -22.60 -7.54 23.33
C ALA A 69 -22.42 -8.39 22.05
N GLN A 70 -23.30 -9.37 21.83
CA GLN A 70 -23.29 -10.19 20.61
C GLN A 70 -23.50 -9.32 19.36
N LYS A 71 -24.52 -8.46 19.37
CA LYS A 71 -24.79 -7.56 18.24
C LYS A 71 -23.60 -6.63 17.97
N THR A 72 -23.00 -6.08 19.03
CA THR A 72 -21.82 -5.20 18.90
C THR A 72 -20.63 -5.96 18.32
N ALA A 73 -20.42 -7.22 18.73
CA ALA A 73 -19.37 -8.06 18.17
C ALA A 73 -19.61 -8.36 16.68
N GLU A 74 -20.85 -8.70 16.30
CA GLU A 74 -21.25 -8.93 14.90
C GLU A 74 -21.09 -7.67 14.03
N ASP A 75 -21.55 -6.52 14.53
CA ASP A 75 -21.41 -5.23 13.85
C ASP A 75 -19.92 -4.85 13.69
N THR A 76 -19.11 -5.06 14.73
CA THR A 76 -17.67 -4.80 14.68
C THR A 76 -16.97 -5.71 13.67
N MET A 77 -17.32 -7.00 13.66
CA MET A 77 -16.75 -7.97 12.70
C MET A 77 -17.15 -7.62 11.26
N THR A 78 -18.41 -7.25 11.04
CA THR A 78 -18.92 -6.85 9.72
C THR A 78 -18.22 -5.59 9.23
N ASN A 79 -18.09 -4.57 10.08
CA ASN A 79 -17.39 -3.33 9.74
C ASN A 79 -15.90 -3.58 9.47
N ALA A 80 -15.24 -4.41 10.29
CA ALA A 80 -13.83 -4.78 10.07
C ALA A 80 -13.64 -5.49 8.73
N LYS A 81 -14.55 -6.41 8.36
CA LYS A 81 -14.51 -7.11 7.08
C LYS A 81 -14.72 -6.16 5.91
N GLN A 82 -15.74 -5.29 5.96
CA GLN A 82 -15.99 -4.29 4.93
C GLN A 82 -14.81 -3.33 4.74
N ASN A 83 -14.21 -2.87 5.84
CA ASN A 83 -13.03 -2.00 5.79
C ASN A 83 -11.81 -2.73 5.21
N ALA A 84 -11.62 -4.00 5.53
CA ALA A 84 -10.56 -4.83 4.96
C ALA A 84 -10.77 -5.00 3.44
N ASP A 85 -11.98 -5.36 3.02
CA ASP A 85 -12.33 -5.51 1.60
C ASP A 85 -12.12 -4.20 0.83
N HIS A 86 -12.55 -3.08 1.41
CA HIS A 86 -12.35 -1.75 0.81
C HIS A 86 -10.86 -1.38 0.72
N THR A 87 -10.07 -1.68 1.75
CA THR A 87 -8.62 -1.43 1.75
C THR A 87 -7.92 -2.26 0.68
N LEU A 88 -8.30 -3.53 0.52
CA LEU A 88 -7.77 -4.40 -0.53
C LEU A 88 -8.13 -3.88 -1.92
N GLU A 89 -9.37 -3.42 -2.13
CA GLU A 89 -9.79 -2.83 -3.40
C GLU A 89 -8.98 -1.57 -3.74
N LEU A 90 -8.82 -0.66 -2.77
CA LEU A 90 -8.02 0.56 -2.94
C LEU A 90 -6.56 0.22 -3.26
N ALA A 91 -5.94 -0.68 -2.49
CA ALA A 91 -4.56 -1.10 -2.72
C ALA A 91 -4.37 -1.74 -4.09
N ALA A 92 -5.33 -2.57 -4.55
CA ALA A 92 -5.29 -3.17 -5.87
C ALA A 92 -5.37 -2.11 -6.98
N LYS A 93 -6.25 -1.12 -6.82
CA LYS A 93 -6.41 -0.01 -7.77
C LYS A 93 -5.17 0.88 -7.83
N GLU A 94 -4.59 1.21 -6.68
CA GLU A 94 -3.34 1.98 -6.60
C GLU A 94 -2.17 1.23 -7.24
N ALA A 95 -2.03 -0.07 -6.97
CA ALA A 95 -1.01 -0.90 -7.58
C ALA A 95 -1.19 -0.98 -9.12
N GLN A 96 -2.42 -1.08 -9.60
CA GLN A 96 -2.72 -1.07 -11.04
C GLN A 96 -2.34 0.28 -11.68
N ASN A 97 -2.69 1.40 -11.03
CA ASN A 97 -2.34 2.73 -11.50
C ASN A 97 -0.83 2.92 -11.55
N LEU A 98 -0.12 2.56 -10.48
CA LEU A 98 1.34 2.64 -10.41
C LEU A 98 2.00 1.80 -11.52
N ARG A 99 1.52 0.57 -11.76
CA ARG A 99 2.02 -0.27 -12.87
C ARG A 99 1.78 0.38 -14.23
N ARG A 100 0.60 0.98 -14.43
CA ARG A 100 0.27 1.67 -15.68
C ARG A 100 1.16 2.88 -15.90
N GLU A 101 1.34 3.72 -14.88
CA GLU A 101 2.21 4.89 -14.92
C GLU A 101 3.67 4.50 -15.20
N ALA A 102 4.21 3.52 -14.47
CA ALA A 102 5.56 3.01 -14.70
C ALA A 102 5.73 2.47 -16.12
N THR A 103 4.72 1.78 -16.67
CA THR A 103 4.76 1.28 -18.05
C THR A 103 4.75 2.42 -19.07
N LEU A 104 3.96 3.47 -18.84
CA LEU A 104 3.91 4.64 -19.71
C LEU A 104 5.24 5.41 -19.68
N GLN A 105 5.80 5.63 -18.48
CA GLN A 105 7.10 6.27 -18.32
C GLN A 105 8.23 5.48 -18.97
N ALA A 106 8.26 4.16 -18.79
CA ALA A 106 9.26 3.30 -19.43
C ALA A 106 9.17 3.35 -20.96
N LYS A 107 7.95 3.35 -21.53
CA LYS A 107 7.75 3.53 -22.97
C LYS A 107 8.25 4.89 -23.45
N ALA A 108 7.89 5.97 -22.76
CA ALA A 108 8.35 7.32 -23.11
C ALA A 108 9.88 7.43 -23.08
N GLN A 109 10.54 6.82 -22.09
CA GLN A 109 12.01 6.79 -22.01
C GLN A 109 12.64 5.98 -23.16
N LEU A 110 12.04 4.85 -23.53
CA LEU A 110 12.50 4.05 -24.67
C LEU A 110 12.34 4.80 -25.99
N ASP A 111 11.21 5.49 -26.17
CA ASP A 111 10.96 6.30 -27.37
C ASP A 111 11.96 7.46 -27.46
N GLU A 112 12.20 8.18 -26.35
CA GLU A 112 13.21 9.25 -26.29
C GLU A 112 14.62 8.72 -26.58
N ALA A 113 14.98 7.57 -26.04
CA ALA A 113 16.27 6.92 -26.31
C ALA A 113 16.39 6.52 -27.78
N ALA A 114 15.32 5.98 -28.39
CA ALA A 114 15.29 5.63 -29.80
C ALA A 114 15.47 6.86 -30.69
N ASP A 115 14.84 7.98 -30.35
CA ASP A 115 14.99 9.25 -31.09
C ASP A 115 16.41 9.79 -30.99
N LYS A 116 17.03 9.74 -29.80
CA LYS A 116 18.45 10.10 -29.64
C LYS A 116 19.36 9.23 -30.50
N VAL A 117 19.12 7.91 -30.53
CA VAL A 117 19.90 7.00 -31.38
C VAL A 117 19.73 7.36 -32.86
N ARG A 118 18.50 7.62 -33.33
CA ARG A 118 18.25 8.05 -34.71
C ARG A 118 18.98 9.34 -35.05
N ALA A 119 18.97 10.33 -34.15
CA ALA A 119 19.70 11.58 -34.34
C ALA A 119 21.22 11.37 -34.43
N VAL A 120 21.79 10.54 -33.56
CA VAL A 120 23.22 10.21 -33.57
C VAL A 120 23.62 9.48 -34.87
N VAL A 121 22.79 8.54 -35.34
CA VAL A 121 23.03 7.85 -36.62
C VAL A 121 22.99 8.84 -37.79
N ALA A 122 22.03 9.76 -37.83
CA ALA A 122 21.94 10.77 -38.88
C ALA A 122 23.16 11.71 -38.90
N GLU A 123 23.63 12.15 -37.72
CA GLU A 123 24.85 12.95 -37.59
C GLU A 123 26.10 12.16 -38.01
N TYR A 124 26.19 10.88 -37.64
CA TYR A 124 27.28 10.02 -38.07
C TYR A 124 27.33 9.89 -39.60
N GLU A 125 26.19 9.64 -40.24
CA GLU A 125 26.12 9.58 -41.71
C GLU A 125 26.51 10.91 -42.38
N ARG A 126 26.10 12.05 -41.80
CA ARG A 126 26.50 13.38 -42.27
C ARG A 126 28.02 13.54 -42.19
N LEU A 127 28.62 13.22 -41.05
CA LEU A 127 30.06 13.31 -40.84
C LEU A 127 30.84 12.38 -41.80
N VAL A 128 30.33 11.18 -42.04
CA VAL A 128 30.91 10.25 -43.03
C VAL A 128 30.87 10.85 -44.43
N ARG A 129 29.76 11.48 -44.85
CA ARG A 129 29.66 12.17 -46.15
C ARG A 129 30.66 13.32 -46.26
N GLU A 130 30.77 14.14 -45.22
CA GLU A 130 31.73 15.25 -45.16
C GLU A 130 33.18 14.78 -45.23
N LYS A 131 33.53 13.72 -44.49
CA LYS A 131 34.84 13.07 -44.58
C LYS A 131 35.15 12.62 -46.00
N HIS A 132 34.21 11.95 -46.68
CA HIS A 132 34.42 11.49 -48.06
C HIS A 132 34.58 12.66 -49.04
N GLN A 133 33.81 13.74 -48.88
CA GLN A 133 33.97 14.95 -49.70
C GLN A 133 35.33 15.60 -49.48
N PHE A 134 35.77 15.72 -48.22
CA PHE A 134 37.08 16.25 -47.86
C PHE A 134 38.21 15.44 -48.49
N LEU A 135 38.18 14.11 -48.36
CA LEU A 135 39.20 13.23 -48.95
C LEU A 135 39.24 13.33 -50.48
N ARG A 136 38.07 13.45 -51.14
CA ARG A 136 38.02 13.67 -52.59
C ARG A 136 38.62 15.01 -53.00
N ARG A 137 38.31 16.09 -52.29
CA ARG A 137 38.90 17.42 -52.53
C ARG A 137 40.41 17.40 -52.32
N MET A 138 40.88 16.81 -51.22
CA MET A 138 42.30 16.69 -50.92
C MET A 138 43.04 15.88 -51.98
N LYS A 139 42.48 14.74 -52.41
CA LYS A 139 43.03 13.96 -53.53
C LYS A 139 43.12 14.80 -54.81
N GLY A 140 42.05 15.52 -55.16
CA GLY A 140 42.04 16.40 -56.34
C GLY A 140 43.11 17.48 -56.28
N ASN A 141 43.26 18.15 -55.13
CA ASN A 141 44.30 19.17 -54.94
C ASN A 141 45.70 18.56 -55.10
N VAL A 142 45.99 17.43 -54.45
CA VAL A 142 47.31 16.77 -54.57
C VAL A 142 47.59 16.32 -56.00
N GLN A 143 46.58 15.83 -56.74
CA GLN A 143 46.73 15.47 -58.15
C GLN A 143 46.99 16.68 -59.05
N ALA A 144 46.35 17.82 -58.77
CA ALA A 144 46.60 19.06 -59.50
C ALA A 144 48.02 19.60 -59.26
N GLU A 145 48.47 19.61 -58.00
CA GLU A 145 49.86 19.99 -57.65
C GLU A 145 50.87 19.04 -58.29
N LEU A 146 50.59 17.73 -58.32
CA LEU A 146 51.45 16.76 -58.99
C LEU A 146 51.53 17.02 -60.50
N ALA A 147 50.40 17.31 -61.15
CA ALA A 147 50.38 17.63 -62.58
C ALA A 147 51.19 18.90 -62.91
N LEU A 148 51.10 19.94 -62.07
CA LEU A 148 51.93 21.14 -62.22
C LEU A 148 53.43 20.83 -62.10
N ILE A 149 53.82 19.93 -61.19
CA ILE A 149 55.21 19.50 -61.05
C ILE A 149 55.64 18.68 -62.27
N GLU A 150 54.79 17.76 -62.76
CA GLU A 150 55.08 16.96 -63.97
C GLU A 150 55.24 17.84 -65.22
N ASP A 151 54.36 18.82 -65.42
CA ASP A 151 54.46 19.81 -66.50
C ASP A 151 55.74 20.64 -66.36
N ALA A 152 56.06 21.12 -65.15
CA ALA A 152 57.28 21.87 -64.89
C ALA A 152 58.55 21.05 -65.15
N ILE A 153 58.55 19.74 -64.85
CA ILE A 153 59.66 18.82 -65.17
C ILE A 153 59.77 18.64 -66.68
N ALA A 154 58.66 18.55 -67.42
CA ALA A 154 58.65 18.39 -68.87
C ALA A 154 59.12 19.67 -69.62
N GLU A 155 58.88 20.85 -69.06
CA GLU A 155 59.35 22.14 -69.59
C GLU A 155 60.80 22.46 -69.22
N MET A 156 61.43 21.69 -68.31
CA MET A 156 62.87 21.85 -68.08
C MET A 156 63.61 21.43 -69.37
N PRO A 157 64.41 22.33 -69.97
CA PRO A 157 65.24 21.94 -71.12
C PRO A 157 66.15 20.80 -70.68
N ASP A 158 66.21 19.75 -71.48
CA ASP A 158 67.07 18.60 -71.23
C ASP A 158 68.50 19.15 -71.11
N MET A 159 69.04 19.17 -69.88
CA MET A 159 70.34 19.79 -69.55
C MET A 159 71.52 19.09 -70.25
N VAL A 160 71.23 18.03 -71.01
CA VAL A 160 72.13 17.37 -71.96
C VAL A 160 72.32 18.16 -73.26
N ASP A 161 71.30 18.89 -73.73
CA ASP A 161 71.38 19.65 -74.99
C ASP A 161 72.00 21.05 -74.80
N GLU A 162 71.79 21.71 -73.66
CA GLU A 162 72.50 22.97 -73.35
C GLU A 162 74.01 22.78 -73.15
N LYS A 163 74.44 21.64 -72.60
CA LYS A 163 75.88 21.31 -72.48
C LYS A 163 76.51 21.03 -73.84
N LYS A 164 75.80 20.32 -74.74
CA LYS A 164 76.26 20.13 -76.12
C LYS A 164 76.33 21.45 -76.87
N ALA A 165 75.31 22.29 -76.79
CA ALA A 165 75.29 23.60 -77.44
C ALA A 165 76.42 24.52 -76.94
N LYS A 166 76.67 24.59 -75.62
CA LYS A 166 77.80 25.37 -75.07
C LYS A 166 79.16 24.80 -75.48
N SER A 167 79.30 23.47 -75.56
CA SER A 167 80.56 22.85 -76.01
C SER A 167 80.86 23.06 -77.51
N LEU A 168 79.83 23.19 -78.36
CA LEU A 168 80.00 23.54 -79.77
C LEU A 168 80.35 25.03 -79.94
N VAL A 169 79.72 25.91 -79.18
CA VAL A 169 79.99 27.36 -79.23
C VAL A 169 81.39 27.70 -78.69
N GLU A 170 81.88 26.99 -77.66
CA GLU A 170 83.27 27.13 -77.19
C GLU A 170 84.32 26.55 -78.15
N ALA A 171 83.94 25.57 -78.98
CA ALA A 171 84.83 24.99 -80.00
C ALA A 171 84.94 25.91 -81.24
N GLU A 172 83.86 26.56 -81.66
CA GLU A 172 83.86 27.52 -82.76
C GLU A 172 84.54 28.84 -82.39
N GLY A 173 84.36 29.34 -81.16
CA GLY A 173 85.00 30.58 -80.69
C GLY A 173 86.52 30.51 -80.60
N LYS A 174 87.09 29.32 -80.34
CA LYS A 174 88.54 29.11 -80.30
C LYS A 174 89.19 28.96 -81.68
N GLN A 175 88.44 28.53 -82.69
CA GLN A 175 88.97 28.45 -84.07
C GLN A 175 89.04 29.83 -84.75
N SER A 176 88.28 30.82 -84.30
CA SER A 176 88.32 32.19 -84.82
C SER A 176 89.40 33.09 -84.20
N GLU A 177 90.04 32.70 -83.09
CA GLU A 177 91.12 33.47 -82.46
C GLU A 177 92.54 33.03 -82.87
N GLU A 178 92.68 31.93 -83.63
CA GLU A 178 93.98 31.44 -84.11
C GLU A 178 94.36 31.95 -85.52
N ASP A 179 93.46 32.65 -86.22
CA ASP A 179 93.67 33.22 -87.57
C ASP A 179 93.53 34.77 -87.58
N VAL A 180 94.34 35.50 -86.77
CA VAL A 180 94.67 36.93 -86.98
C VAL A 180 96.13 37.22 -86.60
#